data_AF-A0A1M5Z5R0-F1
#
_entry.id   AF-A0A1M5Z5R0-F1
#
_cell.length_a   1.000
_cell.length_b   1.000
_cell.length_c   1.000
_cell.angle_alpha   90.00
_cell.angle_beta   90.00
_cell.angle_gamma   90.00
#
_symmetry.space_group_name_H-M   'P 1'
#
loop_
_entity.id
_entity.type
_entity.pdbx_description
1 polymer ?
#
loop_
_entity_poly.entity_id
_entity_poly.type
_entity_poly.pdbx_seq_one_letter_code
_entity_poly.pdbx_strand_id
1 'polypeptide(L)' 'MPTPDHDDLNDLDAPIPWMQQLLDSPFILLALGVAIPMIVYNLWGVVEIVLLPLTQ' A
#
# COMPACT_ATOMS: atom_id res chain seq x y z
N MET A 1 5.42 29.47 26.18
CA MET A 1 5.28 28.12 25.61
C MET A 1 5.21 28.28 24.11
N PRO A 2 6.16 27.73 23.33
CA PRO A 2 6.04 27.68 21.88
C PRO A 2 4.88 26.75 21.53
N THR A 3 3.93 27.24 20.76
CA THR A 3 2.91 26.40 20.12
C THR A 3 3.59 25.56 19.06
N PRO A 4 3.26 24.27 18.90
CA PRO A 4 3.72 23.52 17.75
C PRO A 4 3.07 24.15 16.51
N ASP A 5 3.87 24.85 15.72
CA ASP A 5 3.44 25.51 14.49
C ASP A 5 2.81 24.44 13.57
N HIS A 6 1.51 24.55 13.31
CA HIS A 6 0.75 23.65 12.42
C HIS A 6 0.77 24.14 10.96
N ASP A 7 1.77 24.94 10.58
CA ASP A 7 1.78 25.72 9.34
C ASP A 7 2.68 25.16 8.21
N ASP A 8 3.22 23.94 8.34
CA ASP A 8 4.10 23.33 7.32
C ASP A 8 3.37 22.60 6.18
N LEU A 9 2.03 22.47 6.21
CA LEU A 9 1.27 21.72 5.20
C LEU A 9 0.83 22.56 3.99
N ASN A 10 0.94 23.89 4.07
CA ASN A 10 0.50 24.83 3.02
C ASN A 10 1.66 25.55 2.32
N ASP A 11 2.90 25.11 2.53
CA ASP A 11 4.04 25.64 1.81
C ASP A 11 4.02 25.10 0.37
N LEU A 12 3.56 25.94 -0.57
CA LEU A 12 3.39 25.58 -1.99
C LEU A 12 4.73 25.27 -2.68
N ASP A 13 5.86 25.69 -2.09
CA ASP A 13 7.21 25.44 -2.59
C ASP A 13 7.85 24.16 -1.98
N ALA A 14 7.16 23.46 -1.09
CA ALA A 14 7.66 22.22 -0.50
C ALA A 14 7.73 21.08 -1.55
N PRO A 15 8.81 20.25 -1.55
CA PRO A 15 8.92 19.10 -2.44
C PRO A 15 7.74 18.11 -2.26
N ILE A 16 7.16 17.66 -3.38
CA ILE A 16 6.05 16.71 -3.36
C ILE A 16 6.49 15.39 -2.70
N PRO A 17 5.77 14.89 -1.68
CA PRO A 17 6.10 13.62 -1.03
C PRO A 17 6.18 12.44 -2.01
N TRP A 18 7.17 11.57 -1.82
CA TRP A 18 7.40 10.43 -2.72
C TRP A 18 6.23 9.44 -2.80
N MET A 19 5.55 9.20 -1.67
CA MET A 19 4.37 8.32 -1.65
C MET A 19 3.22 8.89 -2.49
N GLN A 20 3.06 10.20 -2.54
CA GLN A 20 2.06 10.85 -3.37
C GLN A 20 2.38 10.65 -4.85
N GLN A 21 3.63 10.88 -5.27
CA GLN A 21 4.07 10.65 -6.66
C GLN A 21 3.88 9.18 -7.10
N LEU A 22 4.07 8.23 -6.19
CA LEU A 22 3.85 6.80 -6.44
C LEU A 22 2.36 6.49 -6.67
N LEU A 23 1.48 7.08 -5.86
CA LEU A 23 0.03 6.87 -5.93
C LEU A 23 -0.68 7.76 -6.97
N ASP A 24 -0.04 8.80 -7.51
CA ASP A 24 -0.63 9.65 -8.54
C ASP A 24 -0.63 8.99 -9.94
N SER A 25 0.12 7.91 -10.15
CA SER A 25 0.16 7.19 -11.43
C SER A 25 -1.00 6.18 -11.52
N PRO A 26 -1.94 6.34 -12.47
CA PRO A 26 -3.12 5.47 -12.58
C PRO A 26 -2.75 4.01 -12.85
N PHE A 27 -1.66 3.75 -13.57
CA PHE A 27 -1.19 2.39 -13.83
C PHE A 27 -0.55 1.76 -12.60
N ILE A 28 0.16 2.54 -11.79
CA ILE A 28 0.76 2.03 -10.54
C ILE A 28 -0.36 1.72 -9.54
N LEU A 29 -1.33 2.62 -9.38
CA LEU A 29 -2.53 2.37 -8.57
C LEU A 29 -3.27 1.11 -9.02
N LEU A 30 -3.49 0.94 -10.33
CA LEU A 30 -4.15 -0.25 -10.88
C LEU A 30 -3.31 -1.50 -10.65
N ALA A 31 -2.00 -1.45 -10.93
CA ALA A 31 -1.10 -2.57 -10.73
C ALA A 31 -1.08 -2.98 -9.25
N LEU A 32 -1.01 -2.04 -8.33
CA LEU A 32 -1.05 -2.30 -6.89
C LEU A 32 -2.41 -2.88 -6.48
N GLY A 33 -3.50 -2.34 -7.02
CA GLY A 33 -4.86 -2.83 -6.80
C GLY A 33 -5.11 -4.26 -7.27
N VAL A 34 -4.42 -4.71 -8.32
CA VAL A 34 -4.49 -6.11 -8.80
C VAL A 34 -3.44 -6.99 -8.13
N ALA A 35 -2.22 -6.50 -7.96
CA ALA A 35 -1.09 -7.27 -7.43
C ALA A 35 -1.26 -7.59 -5.95
N ILE A 36 -1.76 -6.66 -5.12
CA ILE A 36 -1.98 -6.91 -3.69
C ILE A 36 -2.93 -8.11 -3.48
N PRO A 37 -4.18 -8.11 -3.98
CA PRO A 37 -5.08 -9.24 -3.78
C PRO A 37 -4.56 -10.50 -4.47
N MET A 38 -3.93 -10.38 -5.65
CA MET A 38 -3.30 -11.52 -6.31
C MET A 38 -2.29 -12.21 -5.38
N ILE A 39 -1.35 -11.47 -4.80
CA ILE A 39 -0.31 -12.02 -3.92
C ILE A 39 -0.94 -12.55 -2.64
N VAL A 40 -1.79 -11.76 -1.98
CA VAL A 40 -2.40 -12.12 -0.69
C VAL A 40 -3.24 -13.40 -0.82
N TYR A 41 -4.13 -13.49 -1.82
CA TYR A 41 -4.97 -14.67 -1.98
C TYR A 41 -4.20 -15.89 -2.50
N ASN A 42 -3.16 -15.72 -3.31
CA ASN A 42 -2.30 -16.85 -3.68
C ASN A 42 -1.55 -17.40 -2.48
N LEU A 43 -0.91 -16.52 -1.69
CA LEU A 43 -0.17 -16.94 -0.49
C LEU A 43 -1.12 -17.58 0.53
N TRP A 44 -2.27 -16.96 0.79
CA TRP A 44 -3.31 -17.55 1.64
C TRP A 44 -3.72 -18.92 1.12
N GLY A 45 -4.06 -19.05 -0.16
CA GLY A 45 -4.47 -20.31 -0.75
C GLY A 45 -3.40 -21.41 -0.67
N VAL A 46 -2.12 -21.06 -0.83
CA VAL A 46 -1.01 -22.00 -0.64
C VAL A 46 -0.91 -22.44 0.82
N VAL A 47 -1.04 -21.50 1.78
CA VAL A 47 -1.06 -21.83 3.21
C VAL A 47 -2.20 -22.80 3.53
N GLU A 48 -3.41 -22.53 3.04
CA GLU A 48 -4.55 -23.44 3.20
C GLU A 48 -4.22 -24.84 2.66
N ILE A 49 -3.72 -24.96 1.42
CA ILE A 49 -3.39 -26.25 0.81
C ILE A 49 -2.35 -27.01 1.63
N VAL A 50 -1.30 -26.35 2.11
CA VAL A 50 -0.24 -26.99 2.91
C VAL A 50 -0.76 -27.44 4.28
N LEU A 51 -1.73 -26.72 4.84
CA LEU A 51 -2.35 -27.03 6.13
C LEU A 51 -3.52 -28.00 6.04
N LEU A 52 -4.01 -28.31 4.82
CA LEU A 52 -5.06 -29.30 4.64
C LEU A 52 -4.56 -30.68 5.11
N PRO A 53 -5.28 -31.35 6.03
CA PRO A 53 -4.94 -32.70 6.44
C PRO A 53 -5.19 -33.66 5.27
N LEU A 54 -4.16 -34.41 4.88
CA LEU A 54 -4.22 -35.37 3.76
C LEU A 54 -4.98 -36.66 4.10
N THR A 55 -6.08 -36.59 4.83
CA THR A 55 -6.74 -37.76 5.44
C THR A 55 -8.24 -37.82 5.19
N GLN A 56 -8.65 -38.77 4.34
CA GLN A 56 -9.79 -39.67 4.51
C GLN A 56 -9.34 -41.07 4.06
#